data_AF-A0A956CUN7-F1
#
_entry.id   AF-A0A956CUN7-F1
#
_cell.length_a   1.000
_cell.length_b   1.000
_cell.length_c   1.000
_cell.angle_alpha   90.00
_cell.angle_beta   90.00
_cell.angle_gamma   90.00
#
_symmetry.space_group_name_H-M   'P 1'
#
loop_
_entity.id
_entity.type
_entity.pdbx_description
1 polymer ?
#
loop_
_entity_poly.entity_id
_entity_poly.type
_entity_poly.pdbx_seq_one_letter_code
_entity_poly.pdbx_strand_id
1 'polypeptide(L)'
;MATSTRRALAALLFLGGLATAPGCSVIVDGTLNDKDQDSGPMGETCSFDAQCISFDPFNCNRICGPEGRCIDGPAPDGTRCGMGTGQHCVDQTCVVRSCGDGYVDRTATPPEYCDDGNTNPDDGCNNLCTRSCAPPAPANCSDANPCNGEESCADVAGMMVCRATAPAMDGTECDAGGGAPGTCQSSVCVAD
;
A
#
# COMPACT_ATOMS: atom_id res chain seq x y z
N MET A 1 -8.84 11.00 -83.58
CA MET A 1 -7.71 11.68 -82.92
C MET A 1 -8.08 11.93 -81.47
N ALA A 2 -7.11 11.75 -80.56
CA ALA A 2 -7.12 11.96 -79.10
C ALA A 2 -7.71 10.83 -78.21
N THR A 3 -6.80 9.96 -77.79
CA THR A 3 -6.84 8.99 -76.68
C THR A 3 -6.83 9.73 -75.33
N SER A 4 -7.74 9.38 -74.40
CA SER A 4 -7.65 9.79 -72.99
C SER A 4 -8.39 8.79 -72.10
N THR A 5 -7.66 7.81 -71.56
CA THR A 5 -8.11 7.00 -70.42
C THR A 5 -7.10 7.12 -69.28
N ARG A 6 -7.54 7.79 -68.21
CA ARG A 6 -6.77 8.09 -67.00
C ARG A 6 -6.50 6.80 -66.22
N ARG A 7 -5.23 6.56 -65.86
CA ARG A 7 -4.83 5.66 -64.77
C ARG A 7 -4.10 6.50 -63.74
N ALA A 8 -4.65 6.67 -62.54
CA ALA A 8 -3.89 7.09 -61.37
C ALA A 8 -4.62 6.72 -60.07
N LEU A 9 -4.03 5.76 -59.37
CA LEU A 9 -3.91 5.57 -57.91
C LEU A 9 -5.17 5.67 -57.04
N ALA A 10 -5.62 4.51 -56.55
CA ALA A 10 -6.28 4.40 -55.24
C ALA A 10 -5.30 3.72 -54.28
N ALA A 11 -4.62 4.50 -53.45
CA ALA A 11 -3.88 4.01 -52.30
C ALA A 11 -4.81 4.03 -51.08
N LEU A 12 -5.18 2.86 -50.57
CA LEU A 12 -5.53 2.70 -49.15
C LEU A 12 -4.32 3.14 -48.33
N LEU A 13 -4.49 3.93 -47.26
CA LEU A 13 -3.84 3.68 -45.96
C LEU A 13 -4.21 4.76 -44.94
N PHE A 14 -4.95 4.31 -43.92
CA PHE A 14 -4.96 4.70 -42.51
C PHE A 14 -5.10 6.18 -42.10
N LEU A 15 -6.27 6.48 -41.51
CA LEU A 15 -6.47 7.61 -40.59
C LEU A 15 -5.53 7.47 -39.39
N GLY A 16 -4.40 8.19 -39.42
CA GLY A 16 -3.51 8.37 -38.28
C GLY A 16 -4.03 9.47 -37.35
N GLY A 17 -4.94 9.14 -36.44
CA GLY A 17 -5.11 9.91 -35.22
C GLY A 17 -4.04 9.48 -34.22
N LEU A 18 -2.92 10.19 -34.15
CA LEU A 18 -1.97 10.02 -33.05
C LEU A 18 -2.62 10.59 -31.78
N ALA A 19 -3.15 9.69 -30.96
CA ALA A 19 -3.46 10.00 -29.57
C ALA A 19 -2.16 10.36 -28.85
N THR A 20 -2.03 11.60 -28.39
CA THR A 20 -1.00 12.00 -27.44
C THR A 20 -1.34 11.41 -26.08
N ALA A 21 -0.85 10.20 -25.80
CA ALA A 21 -0.81 9.66 -24.45
C ALA A 21 0.27 10.42 -23.66
N PRO A 22 -0.04 11.03 -22.51
CA PRO A 22 0.99 11.58 -21.63
C PRO A 22 1.69 10.40 -20.94
N GLY A 23 3.00 10.25 -21.14
CA GLY A 23 3.84 9.46 -20.23
C GLY A 23 4.50 8.17 -20.76
N CYS A 24 4.50 7.87 -22.06
CA CYS A 24 5.35 6.77 -22.57
C CYS A 24 6.64 7.29 -23.22
N SER A 25 7.78 6.85 -22.70
CA SER A 25 9.10 7.00 -23.32
C SER A 25 9.10 6.32 -24.69
N VAL A 26 9.35 7.08 -25.75
CA VAL A 26 9.43 6.54 -27.12
C VAL A 26 10.89 6.28 -27.44
N ILE A 27 11.23 5.03 -27.80
CA ILE A 27 12.55 4.73 -28.38
C ILE A 27 12.56 5.32 -29.79
N VAL A 28 13.39 6.33 -30.03
CA VAL A 28 13.65 6.85 -31.37
C VAL A 28 15.08 6.45 -31.73
N ASP A 29 15.26 5.77 -32.86
CA ASP A 29 16.57 5.31 -33.37
C ASP A 29 17.41 4.47 -32.39
N GLY A 30 16.76 3.66 -31.54
CA GLY A 30 17.43 2.72 -30.65
C GLY A 30 18.15 3.35 -29.45
N THR A 31 17.97 4.65 -29.20
CA THR A 31 18.50 5.36 -28.03
C THR A 31 17.37 6.09 -27.28
N LEU A 32 17.38 6.00 -25.94
CA LEU A 32 16.49 6.79 -25.10
C LEU A 32 17.00 8.23 -25.12
N ASN A 33 16.43 9.08 -25.97
CA ASN A 33 16.75 10.50 -25.98
C ASN A 33 15.97 11.25 -24.91
N ASP A 34 16.71 12.00 -24.10
CA ASP A 34 16.16 12.94 -23.13
C ASP A 34 15.30 13.99 -23.83
N LYS A 35 14.03 14.08 -23.44
CA LYS A 35 13.05 14.95 -24.08
C LYS A 35 12.99 16.34 -23.46
N ASP A 36 13.75 16.62 -22.40
CA ASP A 36 13.70 17.91 -21.72
C ASP A 36 14.80 18.92 -22.12
N GLN A 37 15.83 18.46 -22.86
CA GLN A 37 16.95 19.29 -23.32
C GLN A 37 17.60 20.10 -22.18
N ASP A 38 17.56 19.63 -20.94
CA ASP A 38 18.38 20.20 -19.87
C ASP A 38 19.79 19.55 -19.87
N SER A 39 20.72 20.19 -19.16
CA SER A 39 22.11 19.72 -19.08
C SER A 39 22.32 18.68 -17.96
N GLY A 40 21.22 18.14 -17.42
CA GLY A 40 21.20 17.14 -16.37
C GLY A 40 21.55 15.74 -16.89
N PRO A 41 21.87 14.80 -15.98
CA PRO A 41 22.06 13.41 -16.34
C PRO A 41 20.73 12.79 -16.81
N MET A 42 20.79 11.99 -17.87
CA MET A 42 19.62 11.42 -18.55
C MET A 42 18.64 10.72 -17.60
N GLY A 43 17.41 11.25 -17.55
CA GLY A 43 16.21 10.52 -17.13
C GLY A 43 15.88 10.61 -15.65
N GLU A 44 14.73 11.20 -15.33
CA GLU A 44 14.05 11.02 -14.04
C GLU A 44 12.58 11.44 -14.13
N THR A 45 11.91 10.99 -15.20
CA THR A 45 10.45 11.07 -15.22
C THR A 45 9.90 10.15 -14.14
N CYS A 46 9.03 10.69 -13.28
CA CYS A 46 8.42 9.96 -12.19
C CYS A 46 6.88 10.05 -12.27
N SER A 47 6.22 9.09 -11.65
CA SER A 47 4.78 9.08 -11.42
C SER A 47 4.41 8.96 -9.93
N PHE A 48 5.39 8.62 -9.07
CA PHE A 48 5.26 8.57 -7.62
C PHE A 48 6.64 8.67 -6.95
N ASP A 49 6.69 9.09 -5.70
CA ASP A 49 7.92 9.48 -4.98
C ASP A 49 8.98 8.38 -4.92
N ALA A 50 8.57 7.12 -4.75
CA ALA A 50 9.52 5.99 -4.69
C ALA A 50 10.32 5.79 -6.00
N GLN A 51 9.90 6.35 -7.14
CA GLN A 51 10.68 6.32 -8.39
C GLN A 51 11.87 7.30 -8.37
N CYS A 52 11.81 8.31 -7.52
CA CYS A 52 12.85 9.32 -7.38
C CYS A 52 13.95 8.92 -6.38
N ILE A 53 13.67 7.93 -5.55
CA ILE A 53 14.56 7.48 -4.48
C ILE A 53 15.36 6.24 -4.91
N SER A 54 14.99 5.56 -6.01
CA SER A 54 15.79 4.45 -6.58
C SER A 54 17.10 4.88 -7.24
N PHE A 55 17.40 6.18 -7.29
CA PHE A 55 18.65 6.72 -7.82
C PHE A 55 19.51 7.41 -6.74
N ASP A 56 18.92 7.72 -5.58
CA ASP A 56 19.66 8.19 -4.40
C ASP A 56 19.72 7.05 -3.37
N PRO A 57 20.90 6.45 -3.15
CA PRO A 57 21.02 5.28 -2.29
C PRO A 57 20.70 5.55 -0.81
N PHE A 58 20.52 6.81 -0.35
CA PHE A 58 20.43 7.08 1.09
C PHE A 58 19.42 8.13 1.58
N ASN A 59 18.83 9.00 0.76
CA ASN A 59 18.08 10.12 1.32
C ASN A 59 16.59 10.16 0.94
N CYS A 60 15.76 10.20 1.98
CA CYS A 60 14.33 10.51 1.95
C CYS A 60 14.05 11.99 1.62
N ASN A 61 14.90 12.61 0.80
CA ASN A 61 14.85 14.04 0.45
C ASN A 61 14.57 14.26 -1.04
N ARG A 62 13.90 13.29 -1.67
CA ARG A 62 13.50 13.35 -3.08
C ARG A 62 12.06 12.91 -3.25
N ILE A 63 11.29 13.70 -4.00
CA ILE A 63 9.87 13.44 -4.30
C ILE A 63 9.59 13.57 -5.79
N CYS A 64 8.45 13.04 -6.22
CA CYS A 64 7.96 13.26 -7.55
C CYS A 64 7.25 14.62 -7.64
N GLY A 65 7.88 15.56 -8.34
CA GLY A 65 7.33 16.88 -8.58
C GLY A 65 6.12 16.87 -9.52
N PRO A 66 5.37 17.99 -9.59
CA PRO A 66 4.11 18.09 -10.35
C PRO A 66 4.29 17.95 -11.86
N GLU A 67 5.49 18.16 -12.38
CA GLU A 67 5.82 17.96 -13.80
C GLU A 67 6.23 16.51 -14.12
N GLY A 68 6.08 15.60 -13.16
CA GLY A 68 6.51 14.21 -13.28
C GLY A 68 8.03 14.12 -13.36
N ARG A 69 8.73 14.97 -12.59
CA ARG A 69 10.20 15.03 -12.50
C ARG A 69 10.63 14.91 -11.07
N CYS A 70 11.72 14.22 -10.81
CA CYS A 70 12.27 14.14 -9.48
C CYS A 70 12.87 15.48 -9.04
N ILE A 71 12.47 15.93 -7.85
CA ILE A 71 12.94 17.18 -7.24
C ILE A 71 13.37 16.92 -5.80
N ASP A 72 14.21 17.81 -5.27
CA ASP A 72 14.53 17.82 -3.84
C ASP A 72 13.28 18.18 -3.03
N GLY A 73 12.98 17.36 -2.03
CA GLY A 73 11.84 17.57 -1.16
C GLY A 73 11.63 16.41 -0.20
N PRO A 74 10.99 16.67 0.95
CA PRO A 74 10.86 15.65 1.98
C PRO A 74 9.93 14.53 1.53
N ALA A 75 10.45 13.31 1.44
CA ALA A 75 9.65 12.14 1.08
C ALA A 75 8.70 11.79 2.24
N PRO A 76 7.43 11.42 1.97
CA PRO A 76 6.51 10.98 3.00
C PRO A 76 7.00 9.71 3.72
N ASP A 77 6.59 9.54 4.98
CA ASP A 77 6.89 8.31 5.70
C ASP A 77 6.26 7.08 5.02
N GLY A 78 6.97 5.96 5.06
CA GLY A 78 6.61 4.73 4.32
C GLY A 78 7.12 4.68 2.89
N THR A 79 7.64 5.79 2.37
CA THR A 79 8.20 5.80 1.02
C THR A 79 9.43 4.88 0.99
N ARG A 80 9.48 3.95 0.03
CA ARG A 80 10.59 3.00 -0.11
C ARG A 80 11.89 3.74 -0.42
N CYS A 81 12.97 3.36 0.25
CA CYS A 81 14.31 3.91 0.05
C CYS A 81 15.37 2.80 0.02
N GLY A 82 16.65 3.15 -0.15
CA GLY A 82 17.76 2.21 0.06
C GLY A 82 17.96 1.17 -1.05
N MET A 83 17.64 1.50 -2.30
CA MET A 83 17.87 0.63 -3.47
C MET A 83 17.27 -0.79 -3.36
N GLY A 84 16.15 -0.95 -2.64
CA GLY A 84 15.46 -2.24 -2.50
C GLY A 84 16.00 -3.13 -1.38
N THR A 85 16.79 -2.60 -0.45
CA THR A 85 17.37 -3.34 0.68
C THR A 85 16.43 -3.53 1.88
N GLY A 86 15.11 -3.43 1.70
CA GLY A 86 14.23 -3.56 2.85
C GLY A 86 13.99 -2.26 3.62
N GLN A 87 14.11 -1.07 3.03
CA GLN A 87 14.08 0.19 3.78
C GLN A 87 12.91 1.12 3.42
N HIS A 88 12.51 1.98 4.35
CA HIS A 88 11.51 3.03 4.15
C HIS A 88 11.87 4.33 4.88
N CYS A 89 11.22 5.42 4.49
CA CYS A 89 11.39 6.72 5.12
C CYS A 89 10.59 6.82 6.42
N VAL A 90 11.26 7.27 7.49
CA VAL A 90 10.65 7.69 8.75
C VAL A 90 11.37 8.95 9.20
N ASP A 91 10.64 10.06 9.38
CA ASP A 91 11.23 11.34 9.78
C ASP A 91 12.44 11.73 8.91
N GLN A 92 12.29 11.58 7.58
CA GLN A 92 13.33 11.89 6.59
C GLN A 92 14.60 11.02 6.68
N THR A 93 14.55 9.93 7.44
CA THR A 93 15.64 8.96 7.57
C THR A 93 15.26 7.67 6.87
N CYS A 94 16.19 7.12 6.07
CA CYS A 94 16.00 5.81 5.46
C CYS A 94 16.32 4.71 6.48
N VAL A 95 15.30 4.08 7.05
CA VAL A 95 15.42 3.06 8.09
C VAL A 95 15.07 1.67 7.56
N VAL A 96 15.57 0.63 8.23
CA VAL A 96 15.24 -0.76 7.91
C VAL A 96 13.78 -1.03 8.26
N ARG A 97 13.03 -1.62 7.33
CA ARG A 97 11.67 -2.10 7.55
C ARG A 97 11.70 -3.27 8.50
N SER A 98 10.74 -3.29 9.40
CA SER A 98 10.60 -4.34 10.39
C SER A 98 9.15 -4.41 10.79
N CYS A 99 8.66 -5.64 10.96
CA CYS A 99 7.33 -5.86 11.49
C CYS A 99 7.01 -5.00 12.71
N GLY A 100 5.89 -4.28 12.64
CA GLY A 100 5.42 -3.33 13.63
C GLY A 100 5.82 -1.89 13.35
N ASP A 101 6.29 -1.56 12.14
CA ASP A 101 6.63 -0.19 11.73
C ASP A 101 5.47 0.55 11.05
N GLY A 102 4.36 -0.14 10.80
CA GLY A 102 3.14 0.36 10.15
C GLY A 102 3.14 0.22 8.64
N TYR A 103 4.18 -0.36 8.03
CA TYR A 103 4.34 -0.41 6.57
C TYR A 103 4.62 -1.82 6.06
N VAL A 104 3.59 -2.45 5.50
CA VAL A 104 3.66 -3.81 4.93
C VAL A 104 4.77 -3.95 3.87
N ASP A 105 5.83 -4.70 4.21
CA ASP A 105 6.90 -5.09 3.30
C ASP A 105 6.65 -6.46 2.63
N ARG A 106 5.99 -6.42 1.47
CA ARG A 106 5.81 -7.61 0.62
C ARG A 106 7.10 -8.19 0.03
N THR A 107 8.22 -7.48 0.15
CA THR A 107 9.54 -7.91 -0.34
C THR A 107 10.44 -8.48 0.76
N ALA A 108 10.01 -8.41 2.02
CA ALA A 108 10.68 -9.05 3.14
C ALA A 108 10.74 -10.58 2.97
N THR A 109 11.61 -11.23 3.72
CA THR A 109 11.72 -12.70 3.76
C THR A 109 11.63 -13.17 5.22
N PRO A 110 10.48 -13.74 5.66
CA PRO A 110 9.24 -13.96 4.90
C PRO A 110 8.52 -12.63 4.54
N PRO A 111 7.68 -12.61 3.49
CA PRO A 111 6.90 -11.43 3.16
C PRO A 111 5.92 -11.06 4.26
N GLU A 112 5.76 -9.77 4.53
CA GLU A 112 4.76 -9.26 5.46
C GLU A 112 3.38 -9.25 4.78
N TYR A 113 2.38 -9.77 5.50
CA TYR A 113 0.99 -9.84 5.06
C TYR A 113 0.08 -8.80 5.74
N CYS A 114 0.57 -8.20 6.82
CA CYS A 114 0.00 -7.13 7.63
C CYS A 114 1.16 -6.40 8.34
N ASP A 115 0.91 -5.20 8.86
CA ASP A 115 1.78 -4.48 9.81
C ASP A 115 0.95 -3.38 10.46
N ASP A 116 0.49 -3.58 11.69
CA ASP A 116 -0.39 -2.64 12.42
C ASP A 116 0.36 -1.65 13.31
N GLY A 117 1.66 -1.45 13.04
CA GLY A 117 2.47 -0.48 13.76
C GLY A 117 2.85 -0.92 15.17
N ASN A 118 2.68 -2.21 15.49
CA ASN A 118 3.18 -2.79 16.72
C ASN A 118 3.50 -4.29 16.54
N THR A 119 4.04 -4.94 17.57
CA THR A 119 4.41 -6.37 17.53
C THR A 119 3.60 -7.22 18.50
N ASN A 120 2.47 -6.72 18.99
CA ASN A 120 1.61 -7.46 19.90
C ASN A 120 0.93 -8.57 19.09
N PRO A 121 0.98 -9.82 19.55
CA PRO A 121 0.16 -10.85 18.95
C PRO A 121 -1.33 -10.62 19.28
N ASP A 122 -2.21 -11.25 18.51
CA ASP A 122 -3.65 -11.36 18.76
C ASP A 122 -4.49 -10.07 18.63
N ASP A 123 -3.96 -9.03 17.96
CA ASP A 123 -4.68 -7.80 17.58
C ASP A 123 -4.99 -7.72 16.07
N GLY A 124 -4.67 -8.77 15.32
CA GLY A 124 -4.92 -8.92 13.89
C GLY A 124 -3.65 -9.12 13.07
N CYS A 125 -2.50 -8.65 13.58
CA CYS A 125 -1.20 -8.87 12.99
C CYS A 125 -0.20 -9.38 14.04
N ASN A 126 0.32 -10.60 13.89
CA ASN A 126 1.28 -11.08 14.88
C ASN A 126 2.69 -10.48 14.68
N ASN A 127 3.57 -10.73 15.64
CA ASN A 127 4.98 -10.31 15.64
C ASN A 127 5.85 -10.84 14.48
N LEU A 128 5.29 -11.68 13.60
CA LEU A 128 5.93 -12.16 12.37
C LEU A 128 5.29 -11.53 11.12
N CYS A 129 4.44 -10.52 11.30
CA CYS A 129 3.67 -9.83 10.28
C CYS A 129 2.87 -10.79 9.39
N THR A 130 2.39 -11.85 10.03
CA THR A 130 1.39 -12.75 9.48
C THR A 130 0.06 -12.45 10.13
N ARG A 131 -1.01 -12.54 9.35
CA ARG A 131 -2.35 -12.26 9.86
C ARG A 131 -2.67 -13.26 10.97
N SER A 132 -2.93 -12.75 12.17
CA SER A 132 -3.43 -13.59 13.25
C SER A 132 -4.91 -13.90 13.03
N CYS A 133 -5.67 -13.09 12.30
CA CYS A 133 -7.09 -13.32 12.05
C CYS A 133 -7.47 -13.32 10.55
N ALA A 134 -8.62 -13.93 10.21
CA ALA A 134 -9.18 -13.87 8.86
C ALA A 134 -10.73 -13.86 8.92
N PRO A 135 -11.42 -12.94 8.23
CA PRO A 135 -12.88 -12.95 8.16
C PRO A 135 -13.42 -14.25 7.52
N PRO A 136 -14.57 -14.78 7.98
CA PRO A 136 -15.45 -14.27 9.02
C PRO A 136 -15.10 -14.79 10.43
N ALA A 137 -13.95 -15.46 10.62
CA ALA A 137 -13.65 -16.16 11.85
C ALA A 137 -13.06 -15.23 12.93
N PRO A 138 -13.64 -15.21 14.16
CA PRO A 138 -13.13 -14.46 15.30
C PRO A 138 -12.06 -15.24 16.10
N ALA A 139 -11.64 -16.42 15.64
CA ALA A 139 -10.95 -17.42 16.48
C ALA A 139 -9.69 -16.91 17.20
N ASN A 140 -9.05 -15.86 16.68
CA ASN A 140 -7.84 -15.27 17.27
C ASN A 140 -8.04 -13.80 17.71
N CYS A 141 -9.25 -13.26 17.61
CA CYS A 141 -9.59 -11.91 18.10
C CYS A 141 -10.44 -11.92 19.37
N SER A 142 -11.08 -13.05 19.71
CA SER A 142 -11.97 -13.10 20.86
C SER A 142 -11.21 -13.25 22.17
N ASP A 143 -11.43 -12.34 23.11
CA ASP A 143 -10.93 -12.40 24.48
C ASP A 143 -11.86 -13.19 25.42
N ALA A 144 -12.92 -13.79 24.86
CA ALA A 144 -13.98 -14.53 25.52
C ALA A 144 -14.83 -13.71 26.51
N ASN A 145 -14.75 -12.38 26.48
CA ASN A 145 -15.65 -11.49 27.22
C ASN A 145 -16.81 -11.04 26.33
N PRO A 146 -18.01 -11.63 26.46
CA PRO A 146 -19.16 -11.21 25.64
C PRO A 146 -19.66 -9.79 25.94
N CYS A 147 -19.22 -9.16 27.04
CA CYS A 147 -19.75 -7.88 27.50
C CYS A 147 -19.05 -6.65 26.91
N ASN A 148 -17.81 -6.77 26.41
CA ASN A 148 -17.07 -5.66 25.80
C ASN A 148 -17.26 -5.58 24.27
N GLY A 149 -18.12 -6.44 23.71
CA GLY A 149 -18.52 -6.46 22.31
C GLY A 149 -18.03 -7.73 21.62
N GLU A 150 -18.78 -8.21 20.63
CA GLU A 150 -18.32 -9.31 19.77
C GLU A 150 -17.08 -8.85 18.99
N GLU A 151 -15.95 -9.55 19.16
CA GLU A 151 -14.73 -9.23 18.43
C GLU A 151 -14.72 -9.89 17.06
N SER A 152 -14.47 -9.09 16.05
CA SER A 152 -14.38 -9.54 14.67
C SER A 152 -13.06 -9.09 14.05
N CYS A 153 -12.55 -9.94 13.16
CA CYS A 153 -11.46 -9.55 12.28
C CYS A 153 -12.02 -8.64 11.19
N ALA A 154 -11.57 -7.38 11.13
CA ALA A 154 -12.02 -6.40 10.16
C ALA A 154 -10.87 -5.92 9.27
N ASP A 155 -11.16 -5.67 7.99
CA ASP A 155 -10.26 -4.94 7.10
C ASP A 155 -10.41 -3.43 7.34
N VAL A 156 -9.37 -2.80 7.86
CA VAL A 156 -9.26 -1.34 7.99
C VAL A 156 -8.14 -0.88 7.07
N ALA A 157 -8.50 -0.31 5.92
CA ALA A 157 -7.56 0.21 4.92
C ALA A 157 -6.54 -0.81 4.40
N GLY A 158 -6.94 -2.08 4.23
CA GLY A 158 -6.09 -3.17 3.73
C GLY A 158 -5.35 -3.95 4.83
N MET A 159 -5.69 -3.68 6.10
CA MET A 159 -5.08 -4.28 7.28
C MET A 159 -6.10 -5.08 8.07
N MET A 160 -5.73 -6.29 8.50
CA MET A 160 -6.58 -7.08 9.40
C MET A 160 -6.35 -6.61 10.83
N VAL A 161 -7.39 -6.11 11.47
CA VAL A 161 -7.37 -5.70 12.88
C VAL A 161 -8.50 -6.38 13.63
N CYS A 162 -8.24 -6.75 14.89
CA CYS A 162 -9.24 -7.21 15.83
C CYS A 162 -10.01 -5.99 16.34
N ARG A 163 -11.33 -6.01 16.15
CA ARG A 163 -12.18 -4.91 16.57
C ARG A 163 -13.41 -5.45 17.29
N ALA A 164 -13.62 -4.96 18.51
CA ALA A 164 -14.85 -5.17 19.24
C ALA A 164 -15.98 -4.34 18.62
N THR A 165 -17.16 -4.95 18.53
CA THR A 165 -18.41 -4.23 18.27
C THR A 165 -18.82 -3.40 19.49
N ALA A 166 -20.00 -2.79 19.47
CA ALA A 166 -20.49 -2.05 20.62
C ALA A 166 -20.63 -2.98 21.84
N PRO A 167 -20.24 -2.53 23.05
CA PRO A 167 -20.34 -3.35 24.25
C PRO A 167 -21.80 -3.73 24.53
N ALA A 168 -21.98 -4.88 25.17
CA ALA A 168 -23.29 -5.32 25.62
C ALA A 168 -23.84 -4.34 26.66
N MET A 169 -25.16 -4.18 26.71
CA MET A 169 -25.81 -3.34 27.72
C MET A 169 -25.66 -3.98 29.11
N ASP A 170 -25.56 -3.14 30.14
CA ASP A 170 -25.62 -3.61 31.53
C ASP A 170 -26.92 -4.41 31.77
N GLY A 171 -26.81 -5.55 32.45
CA GLY A 171 -27.93 -6.48 32.66
C GLY A 171 -28.08 -7.58 31.59
N THR A 172 -27.27 -7.55 30.53
CA THR A 172 -27.23 -8.65 29.55
C THR A 172 -26.63 -9.91 30.19
N GLU A 173 -27.25 -11.07 29.98
CA GLU A 173 -26.70 -12.35 30.43
C GLU A 173 -25.38 -12.67 29.72
N CYS A 174 -24.42 -13.21 30.45
CA CYS A 174 -23.12 -13.62 29.95
C CYS A 174 -22.65 -14.94 30.58
N ASP A 175 -21.69 -15.61 29.94
CA ASP A 175 -20.98 -16.75 30.52
C ASP A 175 -19.68 -16.23 31.15
N ALA A 176 -19.58 -16.31 32.48
CA ALA A 176 -18.39 -15.89 33.24
C ALA A 176 -17.22 -16.88 33.11
N GLY A 177 -17.35 -17.89 32.25
CA GLY A 177 -16.38 -18.92 31.97
C GLY A 177 -16.85 -20.29 32.47
N GLY A 178 -16.66 -21.32 31.64
CA GLY A 178 -16.97 -22.70 32.00
C GLY A 178 -18.47 -23.00 32.15
N GLY A 179 -19.35 -22.18 31.56
CA GLY A 179 -20.80 -22.34 31.64
C GLY A 179 -21.42 -21.68 32.88
N ALA A 180 -20.69 -20.84 33.59
CA ALA A 180 -21.20 -20.14 34.77
C ALA A 180 -22.02 -18.92 34.32
N PRO A 181 -23.30 -18.80 34.71
CA PRO A 181 -24.10 -17.62 34.39
C PRO A 181 -23.55 -16.38 35.11
N GLY A 182 -23.70 -15.25 34.46
CA GLY A 182 -23.38 -13.94 35.00
C GLY A 182 -24.11 -12.84 34.26
N THR A 183 -23.85 -11.62 34.70
CA THR A 183 -24.47 -10.41 34.17
C THR A 183 -23.40 -9.39 33.75
N CYS A 184 -23.56 -8.79 32.56
CA CYS A 184 -22.70 -7.71 32.11
C CYS A 184 -22.88 -6.47 33.00
N GLN A 185 -21.76 -5.94 33.51
CA GLN A 185 -21.69 -4.69 34.26
C GLN A 185 -20.45 -3.91 33.81
N SER A 186 -20.65 -2.72 33.24
CA SER A 186 -19.56 -1.87 32.74
C SER A 186 -18.61 -2.62 31.79
N SER A 187 -19.17 -3.36 30.83
CA SER A 187 -18.44 -4.16 29.82
C SER A 187 -17.64 -5.36 30.36
N VAL A 188 -17.90 -5.78 31.59
CA VAL A 188 -17.30 -6.98 32.20
C VAL A 188 -18.41 -7.96 32.55
N CYS A 189 -18.20 -9.24 32.27
CA CYS A 189 -19.08 -10.29 32.77
C CYS A 189 -18.81 -10.53 34.26
N VAL A 190 -19.81 -10.26 35.10
CA VAL A 190 -19.75 -10.49 36.56
C VAL A 190 -20.58 -11.73 36.87
N ALA A 191 -19.96 -12.77 37.44
CA ALA A 191 -20.66 -13.98 37.86
C ALA A 191 -21.73 -13.66 38.93
N ASP A 192 -22.85 -14.38 38.86
CA ASP A 192 -23.98 -14.24 39.80
C ASP A 192 -23.68 -14.76 41.22
#